data_AF-A0A0C3AVC1-F1
#
_entry.id   AF-A0A0C3AVC1-F1
#
_cell.length_a   1.000
_cell.length_b   1.000
_cell.length_c   1.000
_cell.angle_alpha   90.00
_cell.angle_beta   90.00
_cell.angle_gamma   90.00
#
_symmetry.space_group_name_H-M   'P 1'
#
loop_
_entity.id
_entity.type
_entity.pdbx_description
1 polymer ?
#
loop_
_entity_poly.entity_id
_entity_poly.type
_entity_poly.pdbx_seq_one_letter_code
_entity_poly.pdbx_strand_id
1 'polypeptide(L)'
;TRYIWPFRSRDTSLRCLYRIYEWASIGRPLQVGYETQYFWDQTSWKVEDIPDPNDPDPVRYAVLAGFAEAMAICFNERIDLGLLRMGSDAVSNPHSRELMRSLSHEQFISFTKQHHEKAPSWTAGVRGPAERFVFQPGVCSAEIFTRRNIEICGGGNMDWI
;
A
#
# COMPACT_ATOMS: atom_id res chain seq x y z
N THR A 1 26.90 3.61 11.68
CA THR A 1 25.49 3.56 12.10
C THR A 1 24.73 4.66 11.38
N ARG A 2 23.82 4.33 10.43
CA ARG A 2 22.92 5.35 9.85
C ARG A 2 22.07 5.90 10.98
N TYR A 3 22.02 7.23 11.14
CA TYR A 3 21.10 7.88 12.07
C TYR A 3 19.67 7.62 11.61
N ILE A 4 19.01 6.63 12.21
CA ILE A 4 17.59 6.39 12.04
C ILE A 4 16.89 7.20 13.13
N TRP A 5 16.01 8.10 12.72
CA TRP A 5 15.23 8.87 13.68
C TRP A 5 14.43 7.94 14.61
N PRO A 6 14.38 8.19 15.93
CA PRO A 6 13.72 7.31 16.89
C PRO A 6 12.27 6.94 16.52
N PHE A 7 11.54 7.87 15.87
CA PHE A 7 10.18 7.61 15.41
C PHE A 7 10.09 6.51 14.36
N ARG A 8 11.09 6.39 13.46
CA ARG A 8 11.16 5.30 12.46
C ARG A 8 11.47 3.95 13.12
N SER A 9 12.34 3.94 14.13
CA SER A 9 12.77 2.70 14.79
C SER A 9 11.64 1.97 15.57
N ARG A 10 10.60 2.71 15.97
CA ARG A 10 9.44 2.18 16.71
C ARG A 10 8.16 2.20 15.87
N ASP A 11 8.30 2.41 14.58
CA ASP A 11 7.16 2.47 13.69
C ASP A 11 6.67 1.06 13.33
N THR A 12 5.44 0.97 12.87
CA THR A 12 4.80 -0.30 12.51
C THR A 12 3.98 -0.14 11.25
N SER A 13 3.77 -1.23 10.52
CA SER A 13 2.92 -1.27 9.33
C SER A 13 1.51 -0.72 9.61
N LEU A 14 0.93 -1.02 10.78
CA LEU A 14 -0.38 -0.49 11.19
C LEU A 14 -0.38 1.03 11.40
N ARG A 15 0.63 1.58 12.09
CA ARG A 15 0.75 3.03 12.29
C ARG A 15 0.90 3.78 10.97
N CYS A 16 1.64 3.21 10.02
CA CYS A 16 1.75 3.72 8.66
C CYS A 16 0.39 3.76 7.95
N LEU A 17 -0.40 2.67 8.04
CA LEU A 17 -1.75 2.61 7.48
C LEU A 17 -2.68 3.69 8.06
N TYR A 18 -2.59 3.99 9.35
CA TYR A 18 -3.34 5.10 9.95
C TYR A 18 -2.90 6.47 9.42
N ARG A 19 -1.62 6.71 9.18
CA ARG A 19 -1.14 7.95 8.57
C ARG A 19 -1.64 8.10 7.13
N ILE A 20 -1.68 7.02 6.36
CA ILE A 20 -2.32 7.01 5.03
C ILE A 20 -3.78 7.46 5.14
N TYR A 21 -4.54 6.89 6.08
CA TYR A 21 -5.91 7.30 6.36
C TYR A 21 -6.02 8.79 6.74
N GLU A 22 -5.16 9.30 7.61
CA GLU A 22 -5.15 10.70 8.03
C GLU A 22 -4.92 11.64 6.84
N TRP A 23 -3.90 11.36 6.01
CA TRP A 23 -3.61 12.16 4.81
C TRP A 23 -4.77 12.13 3.80
N ALA A 24 -5.38 10.96 3.61
CA ALA A 24 -6.57 10.83 2.76
C ALA A 24 -7.74 11.64 3.31
N SER A 25 -7.93 11.62 4.63
CA SER A 25 -9.04 12.32 5.29
C SER A 25 -8.98 13.83 5.13
N ILE A 26 -7.77 14.39 5.09
CA ILE A 26 -7.55 15.83 4.87
C ILE A 26 -7.33 16.21 3.40
N GLY A 27 -7.57 15.29 2.46
CA GLY A 27 -7.49 15.57 1.02
C GLY A 27 -6.06 15.85 0.52
N ARG A 28 -5.07 15.10 1.03
CA ARG A 28 -3.65 15.26 0.72
C ARG A 28 -3.10 14.03 -0.03
N PRO A 29 -3.46 13.83 -1.32
CA PRO A 29 -3.13 12.61 -2.06
C PRO A 29 -1.62 12.43 -2.33
N LEU A 30 -0.85 13.52 -2.46
CA LEU A 30 0.61 13.42 -2.58
C LEU A 30 1.23 12.77 -1.34
N GLN A 31 0.73 13.16 -0.15
CA GLN A 31 1.19 12.62 1.13
C GLN A 31 0.76 11.17 1.34
N VAL A 32 -0.42 10.76 0.84
CA VAL A 32 -0.80 9.34 0.76
C VAL A 32 0.25 8.56 -0.01
N GLY A 33 0.65 9.02 -1.20
CA GLY A 33 1.67 8.36 -1.99
C GLY A 33 3.05 8.30 -1.32
N TYR A 34 3.49 9.36 -0.65
CA TYR A 34 4.76 9.35 0.10
C TYR A 34 4.73 8.37 1.28
N GLU A 35 3.60 8.28 1.98
CA GLU A 35 3.44 7.34 3.10
C GLU A 35 3.39 5.89 2.61
N THR A 36 2.72 5.63 1.48
CA THR A 36 2.74 4.33 0.80
C THR A 36 4.15 3.96 0.33
N GLN A 37 4.92 4.91 -0.21
CA GLN A 37 6.31 4.67 -0.56
C GLN A 37 7.17 4.35 0.68
N TYR A 38 6.94 5.06 1.78
CA TYR A 38 7.62 4.77 3.03
C TYR A 38 7.31 3.36 3.54
N PHE A 39 6.05 2.88 3.42
CA PHE A 39 5.69 1.49 3.70
C PHE A 39 6.46 0.52 2.81
N TRP A 40 6.48 0.79 1.50
CA TRP A 40 7.18 -0.04 0.51
C TRP A 40 8.67 -0.22 0.84
N ASP A 41 9.34 0.87 1.26
CA ASP A 41 10.77 0.87 1.63
C ASP A 41 11.07 0.05 2.90
N GLN A 42 10.05 -0.26 3.72
CA GLN A 42 10.20 -1.15 4.88
C GLN A 42 10.16 -2.61 4.41
N THR A 43 11.31 -3.18 4.04
CA THR A 43 11.41 -4.56 3.53
C THR A 43 10.91 -5.64 4.51
N SER A 44 10.89 -5.34 5.80
CA SER A 44 10.33 -6.21 6.84
C SER A 44 8.80 -6.16 6.96
N TRP A 45 8.13 -5.23 6.27
CA TRP A 45 6.68 -5.06 6.35
C TRP A 45 6.00 -5.62 5.12
N LYS A 46 5.42 -6.80 5.26
CA LYS A 46 4.47 -7.31 4.27
C LYS A 46 3.09 -6.71 4.47
N VAL A 47 2.34 -6.57 3.40
CA VAL A 47 0.94 -6.12 3.48
C VAL A 47 0.09 -7.15 4.22
N GLU A 48 0.34 -8.45 3.99
CA GLU A 48 -0.43 -9.54 4.63
C GLU A 48 -0.30 -9.58 6.16
N ASP A 49 0.81 -9.05 6.68
CA ASP A 49 1.15 -9.04 8.11
C ASP A 49 0.63 -7.80 8.86
N ILE A 50 -0.13 -6.91 8.22
CA ILE A 50 -0.75 -5.77 8.92
C ILE A 50 -1.75 -6.31 9.95
N PRO A 51 -1.56 -6.08 11.26
CA PRO A 51 -2.47 -6.59 12.27
C PRO A 51 -3.85 -5.92 12.17
N ASP A 52 -4.90 -6.66 12.49
CA ASP A 52 -6.27 -6.14 12.52
C ASP A 52 -6.41 -5.06 13.60
N PRO A 53 -6.73 -3.80 13.25
CA PRO A 53 -6.88 -2.74 14.23
C PRO A 53 -8.09 -2.90 15.15
N ASN A 54 -9.10 -3.70 14.76
CA ASN A 54 -10.41 -3.75 15.42
C ASN A 54 -10.96 -2.33 15.68
N ASP A 55 -10.90 -1.48 14.64
CA ASP A 55 -11.20 -0.07 14.79
C ASP A 55 -12.69 0.14 15.12
N PRO A 56 -13.03 0.89 16.20
CA PRO A 56 -14.41 1.06 16.63
C PRO A 56 -15.25 1.94 15.68
N ASP A 57 -14.60 2.74 14.84
CA ASP A 57 -15.28 3.54 13.83
C ASP A 57 -15.41 2.72 12.53
N PRO A 58 -16.64 2.33 12.15
CA PRO A 58 -16.86 1.46 10.98
C PRO A 58 -16.44 2.14 9.66
N VAL A 59 -16.52 3.47 9.57
CA VAL A 59 -16.06 4.20 8.38
C VAL A 59 -14.55 4.12 8.30
N ARG A 60 -13.85 4.47 9.38
CA ARG A 60 -12.39 4.40 9.43
C ARG A 60 -11.90 2.98 9.18
N TYR A 61 -12.52 1.98 9.79
CA TYR A 61 -12.16 0.58 9.58
C TYR A 61 -12.27 0.16 8.12
N ALA A 62 -13.37 0.53 7.45
CA ALA A 62 -13.58 0.23 6.03
C ALA A 62 -12.58 0.96 5.12
N VAL A 63 -12.15 2.17 5.46
CA VAL A 63 -11.11 2.90 4.73
C VAL A 63 -9.74 2.24 4.90
N LEU A 64 -9.37 1.86 6.13
CA LEU A 64 -8.11 1.15 6.42
C LEU A 64 -8.07 -0.18 5.65
N ALA A 65 -9.17 -0.93 5.63
CA ALA A 65 -9.30 -2.15 4.84
C ALA A 65 -9.11 -1.89 3.34
N GLY A 66 -9.74 -0.83 2.81
CA GLY A 66 -9.59 -0.42 1.42
C GLY A 66 -8.16 -0.07 1.05
N PHE A 67 -7.45 0.69 1.89
CA PHE A 67 -6.04 1.01 1.67
C PHE A 67 -5.13 -0.21 1.74
N ALA A 68 -5.33 -1.10 2.72
CA ALA A 68 -4.55 -2.32 2.84
C ALA A 68 -4.66 -3.21 1.60
N GLU A 69 -5.86 -3.37 1.05
CA GLU A 69 -6.03 -4.12 -0.19
C GLU A 69 -5.49 -3.37 -1.41
N ALA A 70 -5.68 -2.06 -1.49
CA ALA A 70 -5.19 -1.25 -2.59
C ALA A 70 -3.66 -1.28 -2.65
N MET A 71 -3.00 -1.27 -1.49
CA MET A 71 -1.54 -1.40 -1.40
C MET A 71 -1.08 -2.73 -2.01
N ALA A 72 -1.74 -3.85 -1.68
CA ALA A 72 -1.38 -5.15 -2.26
C ALA A 72 -1.48 -5.14 -3.79
N ILE A 73 -2.52 -4.50 -4.35
CA ILE A 73 -2.70 -4.37 -5.80
C ILE A 73 -1.56 -3.54 -6.41
N CYS A 74 -1.37 -2.30 -5.96
CA CYS A 74 -0.36 -1.40 -6.53
C CYS A 74 1.07 -1.92 -6.35
N PHE A 75 1.33 -2.64 -5.26
CA PHE A 75 2.61 -3.30 -5.03
C PHE A 75 2.84 -4.46 -5.97
N ASN A 76 1.82 -5.26 -6.26
CA ASN A 76 1.92 -6.33 -7.26
C ASN A 76 2.13 -5.78 -8.67
N GLU A 77 1.48 -4.68 -9.03
CA GLU A 77 1.73 -3.99 -10.30
C GLU A 77 3.19 -3.54 -10.43
N ARG A 78 3.76 -2.97 -9.36
CA ARG A 78 5.21 -2.63 -9.31
C ARG A 78 6.09 -3.87 -9.47
N ILE A 79 5.76 -4.96 -8.78
CA ILE A 79 6.51 -6.22 -8.85
C ILE A 79 6.46 -6.80 -10.26
N ASP A 80 5.32 -6.75 -10.93
CA ASP A 80 5.14 -7.22 -12.31
C ASP A 80 5.95 -6.39 -13.31
N LEU A 81 6.21 -5.11 -12.99
CA LEU A 81 7.16 -4.24 -13.70
C LEU A 81 8.64 -4.48 -13.30
N GLY A 82 8.92 -5.44 -12.41
CA GLY A 82 10.26 -5.76 -11.91
C GLY A 82 10.78 -4.83 -10.82
N LEU A 83 9.94 -3.93 -10.30
CA LEU A 83 10.29 -3.05 -9.19
C LEU A 83 10.04 -3.82 -7.88
N LEU A 84 11.05 -4.56 -7.43
CA LEU A 84 10.97 -5.37 -6.20
C LEU A 84 11.33 -4.56 -4.96
N ARG A 85 10.81 -4.98 -3.79
CA ARG A 85 11.23 -4.47 -2.47
C ARG A 85 12.63 -4.97 -2.12
N MET A 86 13.65 -4.31 -2.67
CA MET A 86 15.04 -4.54 -2.31
C MET A 86 15.48 -3.34 -1.45
N GLY A 87 16.03 -3.61 -0.25
CA GLY A 87 16.31 -2.58 0.75
C GLY A 87 17.19 -1.42 0.26
N SER A 88 17.26 -0.36 1.09
CA SER A 88 17.85 0.97 0.80
C SER A 88 19.34 1.04 0.42
N ASP A 89 19.97 -0.08 0.12
CA ASP A 89 21.34 -0.12 -0.36
C ASP A 89 21.30 -0.05 -1.88
N ALA A 90 21.39 1.18 -2.40
CA ALA A 90 21.51 1.49 -3.82
C ALA A 90 22.72 0.80 -4.50
N VAL A 91 23.68 0.31 -3.71
CA VAL A 91 24.85 -0.48 -4.13
C VAL A 91 24.50 -1.97 -4.32
N SER A 92 23.48 -2.47 -3.60
CA SER A 92 22.93 -3.82 -3.76
C SER A 92 21.64 -3.86 -4.58
N ASN A 93 21.39 -2.81 -5.39
CA ASN A 93 20.43 -2.87 -6.49
C ASN A 93 21.14 -3.13 -7.83
N PRO A 94 21.40 -4.40 -8.20
CA PRO A 94 21.56 -4.76 -9.61
C PRO A 94 20.23 -5.09 -10.31
N HIS A 95 19.10 -5.28 -9.62
CA HIS A 95 18.25 -6.42 -9.99
C HIS A 95 17.09 -6.22 -10.98
N SER A 96 16.37 -5.09 -11.10
CA SER A 96 15.25 -5.07 -12.06
C SER A 96 15.72 -5.18 -13.52
N ARG A 97 16.69 -4.35 -13.92
CA ARG A 97 17.24 -4.37 -15.29
C ARG A 97 18.13 -5.56 -15.57
N GLU A 98 18.91 -6.03 -14.60
CA GLU A 98 19.78 -7.18 -14.80
C GLU A 98 19.00 -8.49 -14.83
N LEU A 99 17.98 -8.66 -13.98
CA LEU A 99 17.05 -9.78 -14.09
C LEU A 99 16.29 -9.75 -15.42
N MET A 100 15.77 -8.59 -15.84
CA MET A 100 15.12 -8.45 -17.15
C MET A 100 16.04 -8.76 -18.34
N ARG A 101 17.35 -8.53 -18.20
CA ARG A 101 18.36 -8.83 -19.25
C ARG A 101 18.83 -10.28 -19.24
N SER A 102 18.84 -10.92 -18.08
CA SER A 102 19.42 -12.26 -17.87
C SER A 102 18.39 -13.38 -17.92
N LEU A 103 17.13 -13.09 -17.58
CA LEU A 103 16.05 -14.07 -17.56
C LEU A 103 15.21 -14.00 -18.83
N SER A 104 14.65 -15.14 -19.24
CA SER A 104 13.54 -15.14 -20.19
C SER A 104 12.30 -14.48 -19.56
N HIS A 105 11.35 -14.05 -20.40
CA HIS A 105 10.11 -13.44 -19.91
C HIS A 105 9.33 -14.35 -18.93
N GLU A 106 9.26 -15.66 -19.21
CA GLU A 106 8.60 -16.63 -18.34
C GLU A 106 9.32 -16.80 -17.00
N GLN A 107 10.66 -16.86 -17.03
CA GLN A 107 11.47 -16.93 -15.81
C GLN A 107 11.33 -15.67 -14.97
N PHE A 108 11.30 -14.50 -15.61
CA PHE A 108 11.07 -13.22 -14.96
C PHE A 108 9.70 -13.19 -14.27
N ILE A 109 8.63 -13.55 -14.97
CA ILE A 109 7.27 -13.64 -14.38
C ILE A 109 7.24 -14.63 -13.21
N SER A 110 7.86 -15.80 -13.38
CA SER A 110 7.90 -16.81 -12.31
C SER A 110 8.69 -16.34 -11.09
N PHE A 111 9.71 -15.49 -11.29
CA PHE A 111 10.51 -14.91 -10.23
C PHE A 111 9.74 -13.81 -9.50
N THR A 112 9.17 -12.84 -10.23
CA THR A 112 8.45 -11.70 -9.64
C THR A 112 7.21 -12.15 -8.85
N LYS A 113 6.47 -13.15 -9.34
CA LYS A 113 5.32 -13.72 -8.62
C LYS A 113 5.62 -14.22 -7.20
N GLN A 114 6.86 -14.62 -6.90
CA GLN A 114 7.24 -15.05 -5.55
C GLN A 114 7.25 -13.92 -4.53
N HIS A 115 7.31 -12.67 -5.02
CA HIS A 115 7.35 -11.47 -4.21
C HIS A 115 5.98 -10.79 -4.07
N HIS A 116 4.93 -11.34 -4.69
CA HIS A 116 3.58 -10.76 -4.62
C HIS A 116 3.09 -10.61 -3.19
N GLU A 117 2.59 -9.42 -2.91
CA GLU A 117 1.92 -9.04 -1.69
C GLU A 117 0.48 -9.58 -1.70
N LYS A 118 -0.06 -9.81 -0.50
CA LYS A 118 -1.46 -10.16 -0.31
C LYS A 118 -2.09 -9.17 0.64
N ALA A 119 -3.37 -8.91 0.44
CA ALA A 119 -4.15 -8.16 1.41
C ALA A 119 -4.21 -8.94 2.74
N PRO A 120 -4.28 -8.25 3.90
CA PRO A 120 -4.50 -8.92 5.18
C PRO A 120 -5.83 -9.68 5.17
N SER A 121 -5.89 -10.85 5.81
CA SER A 121 -7.13 -11.65 5.84
C SER A 121 -8.32 -10.93 6.48
N TRP A 122 -8.06 -10.00 7.40
CA TRP A 122 -9.11 -9.25 8.09
C TRP A 122 -9.88 -8.30 7.15
N THR A 123 -9.30 -7.87 6.01
CA THR A 123 -9.97 -6.90 5.12
C THR A 123 -11.13 -7.50 4.33
N ALA A 124 -11.09 -8.82 4.08
CA ALA A 124 -12.00 -9.51 3.16
C ALA A 124 -13.48 -9.40 3.59
N GLY A 125 -13.74 -9.34 4.89
CA GLY A 125 -15.09 -9.25 5.46
C GLY A 125 -15.56 -7.82 5.78
N VAL A 126 -14.71 -6.81 5.64
CA VAL A 126 -15.01 -5.46 6.09
C VAL A 126 -16.00 -4.78 5.17
N ARG A 127 -17.19 -4.52 5.71
CA ARG A 127 -18.26 -3.78 5.03
C ARG A 127 -18.06 -2.28 5.21
N GLY A 128 -18.48 -1.55 4.18
CA GLY A 128 -18.59 -0.10 4.25
C GLY A 128 -19.73 0.41 5.12
N PRO A 129 -19.81 1.73 5.35
CA PRO A 129 -20.97 2.36 5.95
C PRO A 129 -22.27 2.10 5.17
N ALA A 130 -23.40 2.18 5.88
CA ALA A 130 -24.73 1.98 5.29
C ALA A 130 -25.06 3.04 4.24
N GLU A 131 -24.63 4.29 4.48
CA GLU A 131 -24.76 5.40 3.56
C GLU A 131 -23.42 5.71 2.91
N ARG A 132 -23.47 6.30 1.71
CA ARG A 132 -22.28 6.74 0.98
C ARG A 132 -21.52 7.79 1.78
N PHE A 133 -20.28 7.50 2.11
CA PHE A 133 -19.37 8.39 2.82
C PHE A 133 -18.36 8.99 1.84
N VAL A 134 -18.34 10.32 1.74
CA VAL A 134 -17.47 11.05 0.82
C VAL A 134 -16.48 11.87 1.64
N PHE A 135 -15.19 11.55 1.57
CA PHE A 135 -14.15 12.34 2.24
C PHE A 135 -13.94 13.69 1.55
N GLN A 136 -13.95 13.71 0.22
CA GLN A 136 -13.74 14.91 -0.59
C GLN A 136 -14.61 14.82 -1.86
N PRO A 137 -15.46 15.82 -2.15
CA PRO A 137 -16.35 15.78 -3.32
C PRO A 137 -15.59 16.04 -4.64
N GLY A 138 -16.16 15.57 -5.76
CA GLY A 138 -15.77 16.00 -7.10
C GLY A 138 -14.69 15.20 -7.83
N VAL A 139 -14.31 14.01 -7.35
CA VAL A 139 -13.27 13.16 -7.98
C VAL A 139 -13.66 11.69 -7.96
N CYS A 140 -13.20 10.91 -8.94
CA CYS A 140 -13.39 9.45 -9.01
C CYS A 140 -12.59 8.72 -7.91
N SER A 141 -13.22 7.72 -7.30
CA SER A 141 -12.58 6.80 -6.34
C SER A 141 -12.37 5.43 -6.97
N ALA A 142 -11.31 4.73 -6.56
CA ALA A 142 -11.05 3.37 -7.04
C ALA A 142 -12.17 2.40 -6.59
N GLU A 143 -12.40 1.34 -7.37
CA GLU A 143 -13.47 0.34 -7.16
C GLU A 143 -13.44 -0.24 -5.73
N ILE A 144 -12.25 -0.39 -5.18
CA ILE A 144 -12.02 -0.95 -3.84
C ILE A 144 -12.63 -0.14 -2.70
N PHE A 145 -12.81 1.16 -2.93
CA PHE A 145 -13.47 2.10 -2.02
C PHE A 145 -14.95 2.22 -2.36
N THR A 146 -15.31 2.33 -3.65
CA THR A 146 -16.72 2.49 -4.04
C THR A 146 -17.56 1.26 -3.72
N ARG A 147 -17.00 0.03 -3.79
CA ARG A 147 -17.66 -1.21 -3.32
C ARG A 147 -17.95 -1.23 -1.82
N ARG A 148 -17.34 -0.32 -1.06
CA ARG A 148 -17.55 -0.10 0.37
C ARG A 148 -18.30 1.20 0.65
N ASN A 149 -19.07 1.74 -0.29
CA ASN A 149 -19.79 3.00 -0.11
C ASN A 149 -18.88 4.15 0.34
N ILE A 150 -17.58 4.12 -0.01
CA ILE A 150 -16.60 5.11 0.40
C ILE A 150 -16.04 5.80 -0.85
N GLU A 151 -15.90 7.11 -0.77
CA GLU A 151 -15.22 7.91 -1.79
C GLU A 151 -14.08 8.73 -1.20
N ILE A 152 -12.90 8.55 -1.79
CA ILE A 152 -11.65 9.18 -1.39
C ILE A 152 -11.01 9.79 -2.64
N CYS A 153 -10.75 11.09 -2.58
CA CYS A 153 -10.05 11.81 -3.63
C CYS A 153 -8.56 11.45 -3.64
N GLY A 154 -8.05 11.02 -4.80
CA GLY A 154 -6.62 10.89 -5.10
C GLY A 154 -5.83 9.85 -4.28
N GLY A 155 -6.42 9.25 -3.23
CA GLY A 155 -5.83 8.15 -2.47
C GLY A 155 -5.94 6.79 -3.16
N GLY A 156 -6.76 6.68 -4.21
CA GLY A 156 -6.83 5.48 -5.06
C GLY A 156 -5.67 5.37 -6.06
N ASN A 157 -5.03 6.49 -6.40
CA ASN A 157 -3.85 6.50 -7.25
C ASN A 157 -2.61 6.44 -6.36
N MET A 158 -2.32 5.24 -5.82
CA MET A 158 -1.02 4.97 -5.19
C MET A 158 0.11 4.85 -6.22
N ASP A 159 -0.18 5.15 -7.47
CA ASP A 159 0.72 5.20 -8.62
C ASP A 159 1.64 6.43 -8.52
N TRP A 160 2.82 6.21 -7.95
CA TRP A 160 4.01 6.95 -8.34
C TRP A 160 4.90 6.00 -9.14
N ILE A 161 4.77 6.07 -10.46
CA ILE A 161 5.82 5.79 -11.44
C ILE A 161 5.90 7.01 -12.36
#